data_AF-A0A0M0X4F3-F1
#
_entry.id   AF-A0A0M0X4F3-F1
#
_cell.length_a   1.000
_cell.length_b   1.000
_cell.length_c   1.000
_cell.angle_alpha   90.00
_cell.angle_beta   90.00
_cell.angle_gamma   90.00
#
_symmetry.space_group_name_H-M   'P 1'
#
loop_
_entity.id
_entity.type
_entity.pdbx_description
1 polymer ?
#
loop_
_entity_poly.entity_id
_entity_poly.type
_entity_poly.pdbx_seq_one_letter_code
_entity_poly.pdbx_strand_id
1 'polypeptide(L)' 'MLGKFLRSKKKNKEWRGGNSNGRPKVAINELQLLHLKDAGKSNREIARILRVSEATIRRRLKDLEG' A
#
# COMPACT_ATOMS: atom_id res chain seq x y z
N MET A 1 28.57 -2.40 -50.10
CA MET A 1 27.69 -1.23 -49.88
C MET A 1 26.76 -1.52 -48.71
N LEU A 2 26.80 -0.71 -47.65
CA LEU A 2 25.90 -0.79 -46.49
C LEU A 2 24.49 -0.29 -46.84
N GLY A 3 23.46 -0.93 -46.28
CA GLY A 3 22.22 -0.25 -45.93
C GLY A 3 20.99 -1.15 -45.84
N LYS A 4 20.09 -1.06 -44.86
CA LYS A 4 19.99 -0.27 -43.63
C LYS A 4 19.09 -1.11 -42.71
N PHE A 5 19.59 -1.54 -41.55
CA PHE A 5 18.79 -2.20 -40.53
C PHE A 5 17.94 -1.12 -39.84
N LEU A 6 16.62 -1.12 -40.09
CA LEU A 6 15.69 -0.18 -39.43
C LEU A 6 15.58 -0.56 -37.95
N ARG A 7 16.46 0.04 -37.13
CA ARG A 7 16.43 -0.09 -35.67
C ARG A 7 15.20 0.66 -35.15
N SER A 8 14.14 -0.08 -34.85
CA SER A 8 12.96 0.44 -34.16
C SER A 8 13.39 1.15 -32.87
N LYS A 9 13.23 2.47 -32.83
CA LYS A 9 13.47 3.26 -31.63
C LYS A 9 12.33 3.00 -30.64
N LYS A 10 12.56 2.09 -29.70
CA LYS A 10 11.74 1.94 -28.50
C LYS A 10 11.68 3.31 -27.82
N LYS A 11 10.51 3.97 -27.88
CA LYS A 11 10.30 5.26 -27.20
C LYS A 11 10.60 5.05 -25.71
N ASN A 12 11.64 5.72 -25.21
CA ASN A 12 11.92 5.78 -23.78
C ASN A 12 10.69 6.41 -23.13
N LYS A 13 9.91 5.61 -22.40
CA LYS A 13 8.84 6.16 -21.53
C LYS A 13 9.56 6.98 -20.48
N GLU A 14 9.53 8.31 -20.62
CA GLU A 14 10.03 9.23 -19.60
C GLU A 14 9.39 8.85 -18.26
N TRP A 15 10.23 8.55 -17.28
CA TRP A 15 9.80 8.34 -15.90
C TRP A 15 9.28 9.68 -15.38
N ARG A 16 7.96 9.82 -15.24
CA ARG A 16 7.30 11.08 -14.84
C ARG A 16 7.40 11.39 -13.34
N GLY A 17 8.31 10.72 -12.62
CA GLY A 17 8.38 10.76 -11.16
C GLY A 17 7.20 10.03 -10.51
N GLY A 18 7.46 9.33 -9.41
CA GLY A 18 6.40 8.84 -8.52
C GLY A 18 5.92 9.97 -7.62
N ASN A 19 4.65 9.94 -7.21
CA ASN A 19 4.11 10.80 -6.15
C ASN A 19 5.11 10.88 -4.97
N SER A 20 5.46 12.07 -4.49
CA SER A 20 6.34 12.26 -3.33
C SER A 20 5.81 11.54 -2.08
N ASN A 21 4.49 11.35 -2.01
CA ASN A 21 3.81 10.62 -0.93
C ASN A 21 3.77 9.10 -1.14
N GLY A 22 4.37 8.58 -2.22
CA GLY A 22 4.42 7.16 -2.55
C GLY A 22 3.05 6.56 -2.90
N ARG A 23 2.93 5.24 -2.74
CA ARG A 23 1.67 4.50 -2.92
C ARG A 23 0.70 4.87 -1.78
N PRO A 24 -0.56 5.23 -2.09
CA PRO A 24 -1.54 5.56 -1.06
C PRO A 24 -1.72 4.40 -0.08
N LYS A 25 -1.82 4.71 1.22
CA LYS A 25 -2.07 3.71 2.27
C LYS A 25 -3.42 3.02 2.02
N VAL A 26 -3.52 1.76 2.40
CA VAL A 26 -4.81 1.07 2.44
C VAL A 26 -5.73 1.81 3.42
N ALA A 27 -6.91 2.19 2.93
CA ALA A 27 -7.94 2.81 3.74
C ALA A 27 -8.50 1.76 4.71
N ILE A 28 -8.22 1.93 6.00
CA ILE A 28 -8.82 1.17 7.09
C ILE A 28 -9.58 2.19 7.92
N ASN A 29 -10.81 1.85 8.30
CA ASN A 29 -11.58 2.70 9.19
C ASN A 29 -10.99 2.60 10.61
N GLU A 30 -10.38 3.69 11.07
CA GLU A 30 -9.68 3.76 12.35
C GLU A 30 -10.63 3.63 13.53
N LEU A 31 -11.86 4.16 13.43
CA LEU A 31 -12.90 3.99 14.45
C LEU A 31 -13.29 2.52 14.59
N GLN A 32 -13.48 1.80 13.47
CA GLN A 32 -13.75 0.36 13.53
C GLN A 32 -12.59 -0.43 14.15
N LEU A 33 -11.35 -0.03 13.87
CA LEU A 33 -10.17 -0.68 14.46
C LEU A 33 -10.15 -0.50 15.99
N LEU A 34 -10.38 0.72 16.48
CA LEU A 34 -10.42 1.04 17.91
C LEU A 34 -11.58 0.30 18.60
N HIS A 35 -12.79 0.36 18.04
CA HIS A 35 -13.95 -0.36 18.58
C HIS A 35 -13.70 -1.87 18.71
N LEU A 36 -13.07 -2.50 17.71
CA LEU A 36 -12.74 -3.92 17.78
C LEU A 36 -11.66 -4.20 18.83
N LYS A 37 -10.74 -3.27 19.04
CA LYS A 37 -9.71 -3.39 20.06
C LYS A 37 -10.28 -3.25 21.47
N ASP A 38 -11.17 -2.29 21.67
CA ASP A 38 -11.92 -2.08 22.92
C ASP A 38 -12.84 -3.27 23.23
N ALA A 39 -13.39 -3.91 22.21
CA ALA A 39 -14.11 -5.17 22.32
C ALA A 39 -13.20 -6.38 22.67
N GLY A 40 -11.91 -6.17 22.91
CA GLY A 40 -10.97 -7.20 23.34
C GLY A 40 -10.47 -8.13 22.22
N LYS A 41 -10.70 -7.80 20.94
CA LYS A 41 -10.27 -8.66 19.84
C LYS A 41 -8.74 -8.66 19.69
N SER A 42 -8.21 -9.84 19.38
CA SER A 42 -6.80 -9.99 19.02
C SER A 42 -6.52 -9.36 17.65
N ASN A 43 -5.30 -8.91 17.43
CA ASN A 43 -4.91 -8.29 16.15
C ASN A 43 -5.16 -9.23 14.96
N ARG A 44 -4.99 -10.54 15.16
CA ARG A 44 -5.25 -11.59 14.16
C ARG A 44 -6.73 -11.73 13.84
N GLU A 45 -7.63 -11.63 14.82
CA GLU A 45 -9.07 -11.62 14.57
C GLU A 45 -9.49 -10.35 13.82
N ILE A 46 -8.99 -9.19 14.24
CA ILE A 46 -9.24 -7.91 13.58
C ILE A 46 -8.81 -7.97 12.11
N ALA A 47 -7.62 -8.53 11.85
CA ALA A 47 -7.10 -8.71 10.50
C ALA A 47 -8.02 -9.58 9.63
N ARG A 48 -8.59 -10.66 10.19
CA ARG A 48 -9.57 -11.50 9.49
C ARG A 48 -10.88 -10.76 9.20
N ILE A 49 -11.39 -10.00 10.17
CA ILE A 49 -12.63 -9.22 10.04
C ILE A 49 -12.47 -8.15 8.96
N LEU A 50 -11.36 -7.40 9.01
CA LEU A 50 -11.08 -6.29 8.10
C LEU A 50 -10.44 -6.74 6.77
N ARG A 51 -10.22 -8.05 6.58
CA ARG A 51 -9.58 -8.65 5.39
C ARG A 51 -8.23 -8.01 5.03
N VAL A 52 -7.41 -7.75 6.04
CA VAL A 52 -6.05 -7.21 5.90
C VAL A 52 -5.04 -8.09 6.61
N SER A 53 -3.75 -7.82 6.39
CA SER A 53 -2.70 -8.51 7.14
C SER A 53 -2.62 -8.02 8.59
N GLU A 54 -2.22 -8.90 9.49
CA GLU A 54 -1.97 -8.53 10.89
C GLU A 54 -0.87 -7.45 11.02
N ALA A 55 0.13 -7.49 10.14
CA ALA A 55 1.15 -6.46 10.07
C ALA A 55 0.56 -5.07 9.76
N THR A 56 -0.47 -5.02 8.91
CA THR A 56 -1.19 -3.77 8.61
C THR A 56 -1.91 -3.25 9.86
N ILE A 57 -2.56 -4.12 10.63
CA ILE A 57 -3.22 -3.76 11.89
C ILE A 57 -2.22 -3.21 12.91
N ARG A 58 -1.12 -3.93 13.16
CA ARG A 58 -0.06 -3.48 14.09
C ARG A 58 0.50 -2.11 13.71
N ARG A 59 0.77 -1.91 12.41
CA ARG A 59 1.30 -0.63 11.92
C ARG A 59 0.29 0.50 12.11
N ARG A 60 -1.01 0.24 11.91
CA ARG A 60 -2.06 1.24 12.11
C ARG A 60 -2.25 1.59 13.59
N LEU A 61 -2.19 0.61 14.49
CA LEU A 61 -2.22 0.88 15.92
C LEU A 61 -1.02 1.74 16.34
N LYS A 62 0.18 1.44 15.83
CA LYS A 62 1.36 2.27 16.08
C LYS A 62 1.21 3.70 15.53
N ASP A 63 0.70 3.85 14.32
CA ASP A 63 0.44 5.17 13.72
C ASP A 63 -0.58 6.00 14.55
N LEU A 64 -1.46 5.36 15.34
CA LEU A 64 -2.44 6.02 16.22
C LEU A 64 -1.87 6.38 17.60
N GLU A 65 -0.87 5.66 18.10
CA GLU A 65 -0.26 5.90 19.42
C GLU A 65 0.78 7.05 19.40
N GLY A 66 1.28 7.45 18.24
CA GLY A 66 2.29 8.51 18.07
C GLY A 66 3.69 7.97 17.87
#